data_AF-A0A8S9RGX8-F1
#
_entry.id   AF-A0A8S9RGX8-F1
#
_cell.length_a   1.000
_cell.length_b   1.000
_cell.length_c   1.000
_cell.angle_alpha   90.00
_cell.angle_beta   90.00
_cell.angle_gamma   90.00
#
_symmetry.space_group_name_H-M   'P 1'
#
loop_
_entity.id
_entity.type
_entity.pdbx_description
1 polymer ?
#
loop_
_entity_poly.entity_id
_entity_poly.type
_entity_poly.pdbx_seq_one_letter_code
_entity_poly.pdbx_strand_id
1 'polypeptide(L)'
;MGVMSRRVLPACGNLCFFCPSLRARSRHPVKRYKKMLAEIFPRNQEAEANDRKIGKLCEYASRNPLRIPKITEYLEQKCYKELRNGNIGSVKVVLCIYKKLLSSCKEQMPLFSCSLLSVVRTLLEQTRDEEVQILGCNTLVDFISLQ
;
A
#
# COMPACT_ATOMS: atom_id res chain seq x y z
N MET A 1 -32.73 -18.97 -16.77
CA MET A 1 -33.02 -18.39 -15.44
C MET A 1 -32.88 -19.47 -14.38
N GLY A 2 -31.69 -19.60 -13.77
CA GLY A 2 -31.47 -20.53 -12.66
C GLY A 2 -31.30 -19.73 -11.38
N VAL A 3 -32.35 -19.66 -10.56
CA VAL A 3 -32.33 -18.94 -9.29
C VAL A 3 -31.72 -19.86 -8.24
N MET A 4 -30.44 -19.67 -7.89
CA MET A 4 -29.85 -20.38 -6.76
C MET A 4 -30.20 -19.66 -5.45
N SER A 5 -30.97 -20.35 -4.61
CA SER A 5 -31.43 -19.92 -3.30
C SER A 5 -30.27 -19.56 -2.36
N ARG A 6 -30.33 -18.38 -1.73
CA ARG A 6 -29.30 -17.82 -0.83
C ARG A 6 -29.22 -18.49 0.56
N ARG A 7 -29.77 -19.69 0.75
CA ARG A 7 -29.97 -20.28 2.10
C ARG A 7 -29.24 -21.60 2.37
N VAL A 8 -28.30 -22.05 1.55
CA VAL A 8 -27.54 -23.29 1.84
C VAL A 8 -26.05 -23.13 1.61
N LEU A 9 -25.37 -22.40 2.50
CA LEU A 9 -23.92 -22.54 2.65
C LEU A 9 -23.50 -22.39 4.13
N PRO A 10 -23.60 -23.47 4.92
CA PRO A 10 -22.71 -23.66 6.06
C PRO A 10 -22.13 -25.07 6.00
N ALA A 11 -21.04 -25.28 5.25
CA ALA A 11 -20.13 -26.45 5.41
C ALA A 11 -19.01 -26.54 4.36
N CYS A 12 -19.06 -25.81 3.24
CA CYS A 12 -18.09 -26.03 2.14
C CYS A 12 -16.87 -25.10 2.15
N GLY A 13 -16.45 -24.58 3.31
CA GLY A 13 -15.27 -23.70 3.42
C GLY A 13 -13.92 -24.42 3.39
N ASN A 14 -13.90 -25.68 3.86
CA ASN A 14 -12.67 -26.39 4.21
C ASN A 14 -12.38 -27.66 3.39
N LEU A 15 -13.30 -28.18 2.57
CA LEU A 15 -13.15 -29.53 1.98
C LEU A 15 -13.09 -29.62 0.45
N CYS A 16 -13.17 -28.52 -0.30
CA CYS A 16 -13.14 -28.60 -1.77
C CYS A 16 -11.76 -28.24 -2.34
N PHE A 17 -10.92 -29.26 -2.56
CA PHE A 17 -9.62 -29.16 -3.26
C PHE A 17 -9.79 -29.14 -4.79
N PHE A 18 -10.87 -29.74 -5.31
CA PHE A 18 -11.08 -29.97 -6.75
C PHE A 18 -11.61 -28.75 -7.53
N CYS A 19 -12.17 -27.73 -6.86
CA CYS A 19 -12.66 -26.51 -7.53
C CYS A 19 -12.20 -25.25 -6.79
N PRO A 20 -10.93 -24.84 -6.96
CA PRO A 20 -10.39 -23.64 -6.32
C PRO A 20 -11.22 -22.39 -6.60
N SER A 21 -11.86 -22.27 -7.77
CA SER A 21 -12.69 -21.13 -8.22
C SER A 21 -14.00 -20.93 -7.45
N LEU A 22 -14.47 -21.92 -6.68
CA LEU A 22 -15.72 -21.84 -5.92
C LEU A 22 -15.53 -21.46 -4.45
N ARG A 23 -14.29 -21.36 -3.97
CA ARG A 23 -14.00 -20.91 -2.60
C ARG A 23 -14.37 -19.44 -2.46
N ALA A 24 -15.08 -19.06 -1.39
CA ALA A 24 -15.29 -17.65 -1.06
C ALA A 24 -13.95 -16.86 -1.00
N ARG A 25 -12.87 -17.55 -0.61
CA ARG A 25 -11.49 -17.03 -0.57
C ARG A 25 -10.82 -16.84 -1.93
N SER A 26 -11.21 -17.58 -2.98
CA SER A 26 -10.60 -17.48 -4.32
C SER A 26 -11.22 -16.37 -5.17
N ARG A 27 -12.42 -15.91 -4.82
CA ARG A 27 -13.07 -14.74 -5.41
C ARG A 27 -12.48 -13.40 -4.93
N HIS A 28 -11.56 -13.43 -3.98
CA HIS A 28 -10.84 -12.24 -3.54
C HIS A 28 -9.46 -12.15 -4.22
N PRO A 29 -9.10 -11.02 -4.86
CA PRO A 29 -7.76 -10.78 -5.38
C PRO A 29 -6.76 -10.55 -4.23
N VAL A 30 -6.57 -11.54 -3.36
CA VAL A 30 -5.64 -11.49 -2.23
C VAL A 30 -4.30 -12.02 -2.73
N LYS A 31 -3.52 -11.15 -3.39
CA LYS A 31 -2.03 -11.21 -3.53
C LYS A 31 -1.48 -10.29 -4.63
N ARG A 32 -2.30 -9.74 -5.55
CA ARG A 32 -1.78 -8.94 -6.68
C ARG A 32 -0.97 -7.73 -6.23
N TYR A 33 -1.50 -6.94 -5.29
CA TYR A 33 -0.78 -5.80 -4.71
C TYR A 33 0.51 -6.22 -4.00
N LYS A 34 0.54 -7.39 -3.34
CA LYS A 34 1.75 -7.92 -2.70
C LYS A 34 2.85 -8.24 -3.72
N LYS A 35 2.48 -8.74 -4.90
CA LYS A 35 3.43 -8.96 -6.00
C LYS A 35 4.01 -7.63 -6.49
N MET A 36 3.17 -6.62 -6.71
CA MET A 36 3.62 -5.28 -7.12
C MET A 36 4.56 -4.66 -6.07
N LEU A 37 4.22 -4.77 -4.78
CA LEU A 37 5.09 -4.30 -3.69
C LEU A 37 6.43 -5.05 -3.66
N ALA A 38 6.43 -6.37 -3.89
CA ALA A 38 7.67 -7.15 -3.96
C ALA A 38 8.54 -6.78 -5.18
N GLU A 39 7.92 -6.35 -6.29
CA GLU A 39 8.64 -5.85 -7.46
C GLU A 39 9.23 -4.45 -7.25
N ILE A 40 8.60 -3.62 -6.41
CA ILE A 40 9.09 -2.28 -6.02
C ILE A 40 10.18 -2.38 -4.95
N PHE A 41 10.02 -3.30 -4.00
CA PHE A 41 10.95 -3.53 -2.89
C PHE A 41 11.63 -4.91 -3.04
N PRO A 42 12.59 -5.07 -3.96
CA PRO A 42 13.34 -6.31 -4.11
C PRO A 42 14.13 -6.63 -2.83
N ARG A 43 14.32 -7.91 -2.53
CA ARG A 43 15.00 -8.35 -1.28
C ARG A 43 16.53 -8.17 -1.31
N ASN A 44 17.13 -8.23 -2.49
CA ASN A 44 18.59 -8.35 -2.66
C ASN A 44 19.19 -7.17 -3.43
N GLN A 45 18.41 -6.12 -3.65
CA GLN A 45 18.81 -4.91 -4.37
C GLN A 45 18.31 -3.71 -3.58
N GLU A 46 19.06 -2.62 -3.62
CA GLU A 46 18.59 -1.36 -3.06
C GLU A 46 17.32 -0.94 -3.80
N ALA A 47 16.31 -0.53 -3.04
CA ALA A 47 15.03 -0.14 -3.62
C ALA A 47 15.23 1.23 -4.30
N GLU A 48 15.27 1.23 -5.63
CA GLU A 48 15.27 2.45 -6.42
C GLU A 48 13.83 2.83 -6.82
N ALA A 49 13.51 4.13 -6.78
CA ALA A 49 12.21 4.63 -7.15
C ALA A 49 11.96 4.37 -8.65
N ASN A 50 11.05 3.43 -8.95
CA ASN A 50 10.67 3.11 -10.31
C ASN A 50 9.24 3.59 -10.59
N ASP A 51 9.13 4.76 -11.21
CA ASP A 51 7.84 5.42 -11.49
C ASP A 51 6.84 4.53 -12.23
N ARG A 52 7.31 3.67 -13.13
CA ARG A 52 6.46 2.74 -13.86
C ARG A 52 5.84 1.68 -12.93
N LYS A 53 6.62 1.12 -12.01
CA LYS A 53 6.12 0.13 -11.04
C LYS A 53 5.22 0.77 -10.00
N ILE A 54 5.61 1.94 -9.49
CA ILE A 54 4.81 2.73 -8.54
C ILE A 54 3.47 3.13 -9.17
N GLY A 55 3.50 3.63 -10.40
CA GLY A 55 2.29 3.99 -11.16
C GLY A 55 1.32 2.81 -11.30
N LYS A 56 1.81 1.60 -11.61
CA LYS A 56 0.97 0.39 -11.69
C LYS A 56 0.31 0.04 -10.35
N LEU A 57 1.02 0.21 -9.23
CA LEU A 57 0.44 -0.03 -7.90
C LEU A 57 -0.67 0.99 -7.60
N CYS A 58 -0.44 2.27 -7.89
CA CYS A 58 -1.42 3.33 -7.62
C CYS A 58 -2.62 3.25 -8.56
N GLU A 59 -2.44 2.90 -9.83
CA GLU A 59 -3.56 2.63 -10.76
C GLU A 59 -4.37 1.39 -10.32
N TYR A 60 -3.70 0.36 -9.82
CA TYR A 60 -4.41 -0.77 -9.22
C TYR A 60 -5.20 -0.34 -7.98
N ALA A 61 -4.62 0.49 -7.12
CA ALA A 61 -5.23 0.97 -5.89
C ALA A 61 -6.48 1.82 -6.18
N SER A 62 -6.43 2.74 -7.16
CA SER A 62 -7.58 3.58 -7.54
C SER A 62 -8.76 2.75 -8.05
N ARG A 63 -8.49 1.67 -8.79
CA ARG A 63 -9.51 0.72 -9.25
C ARG A 63 -9.97 -0.26 -8.16
N ASN A 64 -9.28 -0.34 -7.02
CA ASN A 64 -9.57 -1.28 -5.93
C ASN A 64 -9.47 -0.61 -4.55
N PRO A 65 -10.34 0.37 -4.21
CA PRO A 65 -10.20 1.17 -2.99
C PRO A 65 -10.12 0.36 -1.69
N LEU A 66 -10.82 -0.78 -1.60
CA LEU A 66 -10.79 -1.68 -0.44
C LEU A 66 -9.40 -2.30 -0.18
N ARG A 67 -8.46 -2.18 -1.12
CA ARG A 67 -7.07 -2.63 -0.97
C ARG A 67 -6.14 -1.53 -0.47
N ILE A 68 -6.52 -0.26 -0.58
CA ILE A 68 -5.71 0.88 -0.16
C ILE A 68 -5.25 0.73 1.30
N PRO A 69 -6.13 0.46 2.29
CA PRO A 69 -5.69 0.34 3.69
C PRO A 69 -4.65 -0.77 3.90
N LYS A 70 -4.73 -1.87 3.13
CA LYS A 70 -3.76 -2.97 3.21
C LYS A 70 -2.45 -2.69 2.49
N ILE A 71 -2.45 -1.81 1.50
CA ILE A 71 -1.23 -1.33 0.84
C ILE A 71 -0.52 -0.36 1.79
N THR A 72 -1.25 0.59 2.37
CA THR A 72 -0.67 1.64 3.20
C THR A 72 -0.21 1.12 4.56
N GLU A 73 -0.91 0.15 5.15
CA GLU A 73 -0.43 -0.60 6.33
C GLU A 73 0.96 -1.24 6.07
N TYR A 74 1.18 -1.81 4.88
CA TYR A 74 2.49 -2.34 4.51
C TYR A 74 3.53 -1.24 4.33
N LEU A 75 3.18 -0.14 3.65
CA LEU A 75 4.09 0.99 3.39
C LEU A 75 4.55 1.63 4.70
N GLU A 76 3.63 1.83 5.63
CA GLU A 76 3.89 2.37 6.95
C GLU A 76 4.85 1.46 7.74
N GLN A 77 4.54 0.15 7.84
CA GLN A 77 5.44 -0.83 8.46
C GLN A 77 6.82 -0.87 7.81
N LYS A 78 6.89 -0.78 6.48
CA LYS A 78 8.15 -0.74 5.73
C LYS A 78 8.92 0.54 6.07
N CYS A 79 8.28 1.71 6.05
CA CYS A 79 8.92 2.99 6.42
C CYS A 79 9.56 2.92 7.81
N TYR A 80 8.80 2.48 8.81
CA TYR A 80 9.29 2.30 10.18
C TYR A 80 10.48 1.35 10.29
N LYS A 81 10.48 0.27 9.50
CA LYS A 81 11.57 -0.71 9.49
C LYS A 81 12.82 -0.13 8.83
N GLU A 82 12.67 0.52 7.68
CA GLU A 82 13.81 1.01 6.92
C GLU A 82 14.45 2.25 7.56
N LEU A 83 13.66 3.12 8.21
CA LEU A 83 14.20 4.20 9.07
C LEU A 83 15.09 3.64 10.18
N ARG A 84 14.63 2.60 10.88
CA ARG A 84 15.43 1.94 11.94
C ARG A 84 16.71 1.29 11.42
N ASN A 85 16.70 0.86 10.16
CA ASN A 85 17.86 0.25 9.52
C ASN A 85 18.78 1.28 8.83
N GLY A 86 18.44 2.58 8.86
CA GLY A 86 19.17 3.62 8.15
C GLY A 86 19.06 3.55 6.61
N ASN A 87 18.08 2.82 6.08
CA ASN A 87 17.88 2.66 4.63
C ASN A 87 16.99 3.78 4.07
N ILE A 88 17.58 4.97 3.94
CA ILE A 88 16.87 6.17 3.49
C ILE A 88 16.37 6.04 2.05
N GLY A 89 17.08 5.30 1.19
CA GLY A 89 16.64 5.00 -0.18
C GLY A 89 15.26 4.33 -0.22
N SER A 90 15.04 3.30 0.60
CA SER A 90 13.73 2.65 0.69
C SER A 90 12.64 3.54 1.29
N VAL A 91 13.01 4.43 2.24
CA VAL A 91 12.08 5.43 2.79
C VAL A 91 11.63 6.37 1.68
N LYS A 92 12.54 6.91 0.87
CA LYS A 92 12.20 7.76 -0.29
C LYS A 92 11.24 7.06 -1.24
N VAL A 93 11.44 5.77 -1.54
CA VAL A 93 10.51 4.99 -2.38
C VAL A 93 9.12 4.90 -1.75
N VAL A 94 9.01 4.68 -0.44
CA VAL A 94 7.72 4.69 0.26
C VAL A 94 7.02 6.05 0.09
N LEU A 95 7.75 7.16 0.27
CA LEU A 95 7.20 8.51 0.12
C LEU A 95 6.77 8.81 -1.31
N CYS A 96 7.53 8.37 -2.32
CA CYS A 96 7.13 8.44 -3.73
C CYS A 96 5.80 7.72 -3.98
N ILE A 97 5.57 6.57 -3.35
CA ILE A 97 4.29 5.84 -3.47
C ILE A 97 3.15 6.65 -2.83
N TYR A 98 3.33 7.19 -1.63
CA TYR A 98 2.31 8.03 -1.00
C TYR A 98 1.99 9.29 -1.83
N LYS A 99 3.01 9.98 -2.36
CA LYS A 99 2.83 11.12 -3.28
C LYS A 99 2.03 10.73 -4.52
N LYS A 100 2.31 9.55 -5.10
CA LYS A 100 1.56 9.05 -6.25
C LYS A 100 0.13 8.63 -5.88
N LEU A 101 -0.11 8.12 -4.67
CA LEU A 101 -1.45 7.83 -4.16
C LEU A 101 -2.26 9.13 -3.99
N LEU A 102 -1.68 10.20 -3.45
CA LEU A 102 -2.34 11.51 -3.34
C LEU A 102 -2.86 12.01 -4.69
N SER A 103 -2.04 11.90 -5.75
CA SER A 103 -2.44 12.32 -7.09
C SER A 103 -3.38 11.35 -7.81
N SER A 104 -3.24 10.03 -7.60
CA SER A 104 -3.97 9.01 -8.36
C SER A 104 -5.27 8.53 -7.68
N CYS A 105 -5.40 8.75 -6.37
CA CYS A 105 -6.48 8.24 -5.53
C CYS A 105 -7.11 9.36 -4.67
N LYS A 106 -7.24 10.58 -5.23
CA LYS A 106 -7.70 11.77 -4.49
C LYS A 106 -9.05 11.55 -3.79
N GLU A 107 -10.03 11.00 -4.50
CA GLU A 107 -11.36 10.66 -3.95
C GLU A 107 -11.33 9.59 -2.84
N GLN A 108 -10.23 8.83 -2.72
CA GLN A 108 -10.04 7.79 -1.70
C GLN A 108 -9.07 8.21 -0.59
N MET A 109 -8.65 9.48 -0.55
CA MET A 109 -7.73 10.01 0.45
C MET A 109 -8.09 9.66 1.91
N PRO A 110 -9.37 9.65 2.33
CA PRO A 110 -9.74 9.21 3.68
C PRO A 110 -9.31 7.78 4.05
N LEU A 111 -9.05 6.91 3.07
CA LEU A 111 -8.62 5.53 3.31
C LEU A 111 -7.13 5.42 3.69
N PHE A 112 -6.34 6.47 3.52
CA PHE A 112 -4.90 6.45 3.77
C PHE A 112 -4.29 7.69 4.40
N SER A 113 -5.05 8.79 4.55
CA SER A 113 -4.57 10.04 5.15
C SER A 113 -3.94 9.82 6.53
N CYS A 114 -4.59 9.04 7.41
CA CYS A 114 -4.04 8.73 8.73
C CYS A 114 -2.68 8.01 8.65
N SER A 115 -2.56 7.03 7.76
CA SER A 115 -1.30 6.28 7.57
C SER A 115 -0.19 7.19 7.05
N LEU A 116 -0.50 8.09 6.10
CA LEU A 116 0.46 9.07 5.60
C LEU A 116 0.88 10.07 6.68
N LEU A 117 -0.06 10.59 7.47
CA LEU A 117 0.25 11.51 8.57
C LEU A 117 1.07 10.84 9.68
N SER A 118 0.84 9.55 9.97
CA SER A 118 1.70 8.76 10.86
C SER A 118 3.13 8.68 10.33
N VAL A 119 3.30 8.41 9.03
CA VAL A 119 4.63 8.42 8.38
C VAL A 119 5.28 9.80 8.47
N VAL A 120 4.56 10.88 8.12
CA VAL A 120 5.07 12.26 8.21
C VAL A 120 5.55 12.58 9.63
N ARG A 121 4.71 12.30 10.63
CA ARG A 121 5.07 12.51 12.04
C ARG A 121 6.36 11.77 12.41
N THR A 122 6.47 10.50 12.01
CA THR A 122 7.65 9.67 12.28
C THR A 122 8.93 10.25 11.69
N LEU A 123 8.85 10.79 10.47
CA LEU A 123 10.00 11.43 9.80
C LEU A 123 10.40 12.71 10.52
N LEU A 124 9.44 13.55 10.90
CA LEU A 124 9.70 14.81 11.61
C LEU A 124 10.30 14.59 13.00
N GLU A 125 9.94 13.49 13.67
CA GLU A 125 10.50 13.08 14.97
C GLU A 125 11.97 12.61 14.88
N GLN A 126 12.55 12.40 13.68
CA GLN A 126 13.97 12.05 13.51
C GLN A 126 14.90 13.28 13.65
N THR A 127 15.01 13.84 14.85
CA THR A 127 15.75 15.10 15.13
C THR A 127 17.26 15.08 14.86
N ARG A 128 17.84 13.91 14.56
CA ARG A 128 19.27 13.74 14.29
C ARG A 128 19.62 13.62 12.81
N ASP A 129 18.61 13.56 11.95
CA ASP A 129 18.76 13.35 10.51
C ASP A 129 17.99 14.44 9.76
N GLU A 130 18.72 15.48 9.36
CA GLU A 130 18.16 16.64 8.65
C GLU A 130 17.51 16.23 7.32
N GLU A 131 18.09 15.27 6.59
CA GLU A 131 17.55 14.79 5.33
C GLU A 131 16.17 14.16 5.54
N VAL A 132 16.03 13.33 6.58
CA VAL A 132 14.75 12.70 6.92
C VAL A 132 13.70 13.73 7.35
N GLN A 133 14.08 14.75 8.10
CA GLN A 133 13.16 15.83 8.45
C GLN A 133 12.70 16.63 7.23
N ILE A 134 13.60 16.95 6.31
CA ILE A 134 13.26 17.61 5.04
C ILE A 134 12.28 16.75 4.23
N LEU A 135 12.50 15.43 4.16
CA LEU A 135 11.55 14.52 3.51
C LEU A 135 10.17 14.54 4.19
N GLY A 136 10.11 14.59 5.52
CA GLY A 136 8.88 14.76 6.29
C GLY A 136 8.14 16.04 5.93
N CYS A 137 8.84 17.18 5.91
CA CYS A 137 8.29 18.48 5.54
C CYS A 137 7.76 18.49 4.11
N ASN A 138 8.54 18.01 3.14
CA ASN A 138 8.13 17.94 1.74
C ASN A 138 6.88 17.07 1.55
N THR A 139 6.82 15.93 2.24
CA THR A 139 5.66 15.03 2.19
C THR A 139 4.42 15.67 2.81
N LEU A 140 4.58 16.45 3.89
CA LEU A 140 3.49 17.22 4.50
C LEU A 140 2.97 18.30 3.56
N VAL A 141 3.85 19.03 2.89
CA VAL A 141 3.47 20.04 1.88
C VAL A 141 2.71 19.39 0.74
N ASP A 142 3.19 18.25 0.22
CA ASP A 142 2.48 17.49 -0.82
C ASP A 142 1.08 17.07 -0.35
N PHE A 143 0.94 16.62 0.91
CA PHE A 143 -0.35 16.23 1.49
C PHE A 143 -1.33 17.40 1.57
N ILE A 144 -0.89 18.55 2.08
CA ILE A 144 -1.73 19.76 2.23
C ILE A 144 -2.11 20.32 0.86
N SER A 145 -1.17 20.33 -0.09
CA SER A 145 -1.36 20.91 -1.42
C SER A 145 -2.27 20.09 -2.33
N LEU A 146 -2.35 18.77 -2.09
CA LEU A 146 -3.16 17.83 -2.88
C LEU A 146 -4.48 17.43 -2.21
N GLN A 147 -4.74 17.94 -1.00
CA GLN A 147 -6.02 17.79 -0.29
C GLN A 147 -7.21 18.31 -1.12
#